data_AF-A0A5N6X4A8-F1
#
_entry.id   AF-A0A5N6X4A8-F1
#
_cell.length_a   1.000
_cell.length_b   1.000
_cell.length_c   1.000
_cell.angle_alpha   90.00
_cell.angle_beta   90.00
_cell.angle_gamma   90.00
#
_symmetry.space_group_name_H-M   'P 1'
#
loop_
_entity.id
_entity.type
_entity.pdbx_description
1 polymer ?
#
loop_
_entity_poly.entity_id
_entity_poly.type
_entity_poly.pdbx_seq_one_letter_code
_entity_poly.pdbx_strand_id
1 'polypeptide(L)'
;MLPKICYILFYLFLGLVAATPISLEDRAPKPAPTDVSLGIKVQKIDDVNKPPKTKKSEFIEYSSILTFKDGSKVTNDHIVGLAKAAWAEMYQLHMKENKNVLNTATLPGVMTAMKVGNEVHLASSMKGGGSRYIYVAREENLKPDSGKKTPGTDKKPGSDKKNPGDKKNPGSDKKTPADPPAEFYGEFTSVLKDNAKDVMEALIDVSKQSQGHKNGKTAAVEQAATGSGKGQGSKNTKGGKPPSDPTVIQHRTNAGCGEVMVSLEYRLAHKQDTLRKKTPKPTIVAWGGLNDGKVMANGGEIRRPCGQTPKKQDDDSCGENWGCAAFTGPAGMAFDVISSAKPIDPSTEGFPEFTHKNVNFPKPAKLPKKQ
;
A
#
# COMPACT_ATOMS: atom_id res chain seq x y z
N MET A 1 -21.19 76.67 6.25
CA MET A 1 -20.16 76.88 5.21
C MET A 1 -19.02 75.91 5.48
N LEU A 2 -18.78 74.94 4.59
CA LEU A 2 -17.66 74.01 4.76
C LEU A 2 -16.34 74.80 4.58
N PRO A 3 -15.35 74.68 5.48
CA PRO A 3 -14.08 75.37 5.35
C PRO A 3 -13.40 75.01 4.03
N LYS A 4 -12.84 76.02 3.32
CA LYS A 4 -12.12 75.81 2.04
C LYS A 4 -11.00 74.77 2.14
N ILE A 5 -10.43 74.59 3.33
CA ILE A 5 -9.44 73.57 3.66
C ILE A 5 -9.95 72.13 3.44
N CYS A 6 -11.24 71.86 3.67
CA CYS A 6 -11.82 70.53 3.47
C CYS A 6 -11.85 70.14 1.98
N TYR A 7 -12.03 71.11 1.07
CA TYR A 7 -11.96 70.85 -0.36
C TYR A 7 -10.54 70.48 -0.79
N ILE A 8 -9.52 71.18 -0.28
CA ILE A 8 -8.12 70.87 -0.59
C ILE A 8 -7.76 69.47 -0.12
N LEU A 9 -8.14 69.10 1.11
CA LEU A 9 -7.91 67.76 1.63
C LEU A 9 -8.65 66.68 0.82
N PHE A 10 -9.87 66.97 0.37
CA PHE A 10 -10.63 66.05 -0.47
C PHE A 10 -9.98 65.83 -1.84
N TYR A 11 -9.52 66.90 -2.51
CA TYR A 11 -8.81 66.79 -3.79
C TYR A 11 -7.44 66.12 -3.64
N LEU A 12 -6.75 66.34 -2.52
CA LEU A 12 -5.47 65.70 -2.24
C LEU A 12 -5.65 64.20 -1.97
N PHE A 13 -6.73 63.82 -1.30
CA PHE A 13 -7.10 62.41 -1.08
C PHE A 13 -7.50 61.73 -2.41
N LEU A 14 -8.30 62.40 -3.25
CA LEU A 14 -8.63 61.90 -4.59
C LEU A 14 -7.39 61.74 -5.48
N GLY A 15 -6.45 62.70 -5.41
CA GLY A 15 -5.17 62.63 -6.10
C GLY A 15 -4.31 61.45 -5.64
N LEU A 16 -4.25 61.20 -4.32
CA LEU A 16 -3.53 60.05 -3.76
C LEU A 16 -4.16 58.71 -4.15
N VAL A 17 -5.49 58.61 -4.14
CA VAL A 17 -6.20 57.40 -4.56
C VAL A 17 -6.05 57.13 -6.07
N ALA A 18 -6.02 58.18 -6.90
CA ALA A 18 -5.80 58.06 -8.34
C ALA A 18 -4.32 57.82 -8.71
N ALA A 19 -3.37 58.32 -7.90
CA ALA A 19 -1.93 58.20 -8.15
C ALA A 19 -1.30 56.91 -7.59
N THR A 20 -2.04 56.10 -6.83
CA THR A 20 -1.63 54.72 -6.54
C THR A 20 -2.19 53.81 -7.63
N PRO A 21 -1.41 53.43 -8.66
CA PRO A 21 -1.75 52.28 -9.48
C PRO A 21 -1.61 51.05 -8.57
N ILE A 22 -2.64 50.79 -7.77
CA ILE A 22 -2.88 49.44 -7.28
C ILE A 22 -3.24 48.69 -8.55
N SER A 23 -2.25 48.01 -9.14
CA SER A 23 -2.40 47.16 -10.30
C SER A 23 -3.74 46.41 -10.16
N LEU A 24 -4.68 46.73 -11.03
CA LEU A 24 -5.96 46.04 -11.07
C LEU A 24 -5.73 44.54 -11.35
N GLU A 25 -4.58 44.19 -11.94
CA GLU A 25 -4.13 42.81 -12.07
C GLU A 25 -3.86 42.12 -10.72
N ASP A 26 -3.33 42.82 -9.70
CA ASP A 26 -3.11 42.24 -8.35
C ASP A 26 -4.42 42.02 -7.56
N ARG A 27 -5.51 42.68 -7.94
CA ARG A 27 -6.86 42.49 -7.37
C ARG A 27 -7.73 41.54 -8.17
N ALA A 28 -7.36 41.23 -9.41
CA ALA A 28 -8.06 40.21 -10.17
C ALA A 28 -7.94 38.89 -9.40
N PRO A 29 -9.04 38.11 -9.24
CA PRO A 29 -8.93 36.76 -8.75
C PRO A 29 -7.88 36.06 -9.60
N LYS A 30 -6.77 35.61 -8.99
CA LYS A 30 -5.76 34.83 -9.70
C LYS A 30 -6.53 33.74 -10.47
N PRO A 31 -6.33 33.58 -11.79
CA PRO A 31 -6.99 32.54 -12.54
C PRO A 31 -6.78 31.22 -11.77
N ALA A 32 -7.84 30.42 -11.67
CA ALA A 32 -7.76 29.14 -10.97
C ALA A 32 -6.53 28.39 -11.50
N PRO A 33 -5.66 27.88 -10.63
CA PRO A 33 -4.49 27.13 -11.06
C PRO A 33 -4.94 26.05 -12.03
N THR A 34 -4.30 25.97 -13.20
CA THR A 34 -4.56 24.89 -14.14
C THR A 34 -4.16 23.57 -13.49
N ASP A 35 -5.07 22.59 -13.51
CA ASP A 35 -4.82 21.25 -12.97
C ASP A 35 -3.50 20.69 -13.53
N VAL A 36 -2.54 20.42 -12.64
CA VAL A 36 -1.25 19.84 -13.02
C VAL A 36 -1.43 18.34 -13.19
N SER A 37 -1.29 17.85 -14.41
CA SER A 37 -1.38 16.41 -14.69
C SER A 37 -0.18 15.66 -14.10
N LEU A 38 -0.48 14.60 -13.34
CA LEU A 38 0.53 13.71 -12.77
C LEU A 38 0.89 12.55 -13.70
N GLY A 39 0.27 12.47 -14.89
CA GLY A 39 0.56 11.45 -15.89
C GLY A 39 0.11 10.04 -15.47
N ILE A 40 -0.95 9.94 -14.65
CA ILE A 40 -1.47 8.66 -14.19
C ILE A 40 -1.99 7.86 -15.39
N LYS A 41 -1.53 6.62 -15.54
CA LYS A 41 -2.01 5.70 -16.58
C LYS A 41 -2.62 4.47 -15.97
N VAL A 42 -3.74 4.04 -16.55
CA VAL A 42 -4.36 2.75 -16.24
C VAL A 42 -3.61 1.62 -16.97
N GLN A 43 -3.35 0.53 -16.26
CA GLN A 43 -2.81 -0.70 -16.81
C GLN A 43 -3.79 -1.84 -16.53
N LYS A 44 -4.14 -2.57 -17.60
CA LYS A 44 -5.00 -3.75 -17.56
C LYS A 44 -4.13 -4.98 -17.81
N ILE A 45 -3.91 -5.78 -16.77
CA ILE A 45 -3.00 -6.92 -16.80
C ILE A 45 -3.82 -8.20 -16.84
N ASP A 46 -3.66 -8.99 -17.90
CA ASP A 46 -4.39 -10.26 -18.06
C ASP A 46 -4.10 -11.22 -16.89
N ASP A 47 -5.16 -11.73 -16.26
CA ASP A 47 -5.07 -12.90 -15.39
C ASP A 47 -4.98 -14.19 -16.23
N VAL A 48 -3.75 -14.62 -16.52
CA VAL A 48 -3.47 -15.81 -17.34
C VAL A 48 -3.79 -17.13 -16.65
N ASN A 49 -4.17 -17.10 -15.37
CA ASN A 49 -4.40 -18.28 -14.54
C ASN A 49 -5.89 -18.61 -14.36
N LYS A 50 -6.80 -17.79 -14.90
CA LYS A 50 -8.23 -18.11 -14.86
C LYS A 50 -8.68 -19.18 -15.86
N PRO A 51 -9.75 -19.93 -15.53
CA PRO A 51 -10.36 -20.87 -16.45
C PRO A 51 -10.81 -20.17 -17.75
N PRO A 52 -10.66 -20.80 -18.92
CA PRO A 52 -11.03 -20.21 -20.22
C PRO A 52 -12.50 -19.81 -20.35
N LYS A 53 -13.39 -20.34 -19.49
CA LYS A 53 -14.84 -20.13 -19.55
C LYS A 53 -15.33 -18.90 -18.77
N THR A 54 -14.47 -18.26 -17.97
CA THR A 54 -14.82 -17.00 -17.29
C THR A 54 -14.43 -15.82 -18.17
N LYS A 55 -15.28 -14.78 -18.24
CA LYS A 55 -14.93 -13.50 -18.87
C LYS A 55 -13.54 -13.08 -18.38
N LYS A 56 -12.69 -12.57 -19.29
CA LYS A 56 -11.34 -12.06 -18.94
C LYS A 56 -11.44 -11.24 -17.66
N SER A 57 -10.75 -11.66 -16.60
CA SER A 57 -10.53 -10.78 -15.47
C SER A 57 -9.16 -10.18 -15.63
N GLU A 58 -9.14 -8.87 -15.75
CA GLU A 58 -7.91 -8.12 -15.76
C GLU A 58 -7.66 -7.63 -14.33
N PHE A 59 -6.40 -7.61 -13.95
CA PHE A 59 -5.99 -6.75 -12.87
C PHE A 59 -5.91 -5.31 -13.37
N ILE A 60 -6.37 -4.39 -12.55
CA ILE A 60 -6.40 -2.96 -12.85
C ILE A 60 -5.50 -2.27 -11.85
N GLU A 61 -4.57 -1.51 -12.41
CA GLU A 61 -3.54 -0.75 -11.71
C GLU A 61 -3.45 0.64 -12.36
N TYR A 62 -3.07 1.62 -11.56
CA TYR A 62 -2.87 3.00 -12.00
C TYR A 62 -1.56 3.48 -11.42
N SER A 63 -0.67 3.97 -12.27
CA SER A 63 0.70 4.31 -11.92
C SER A 63 1.23 5.56 -12.62
N SER A 64 2.20 6.22 -12.00
CA SER A 64 3.08 7.23 -12.59
C SER A 64 4.32 7.44 -11.74
N ILE A 65 5.45 7.75 -12.38
CA ILE A 65 6.70 8.13 -11.72
C ILE A 65 6.93 9.60 -11.98
N LEU A 66 7.02 10.39 -10.91
CA LEU A 66 7.37 11.80 -10.97
C LEU A 66 8.87 11.97 -10.69
N THR A 67 9.57 12.68 -11.55
CA THR A 67 10.99 13.03 -11.36
C THR A 67 11.12 14.53 -11.15
N PHE A 68 11.57 14.93 -9.96
CA PHE A 68 11.73 16.33 -9.58
C PHE A 68 13.09 16.88 -10.01
N LYS A 69 13.12 18.14 -10.44
CA LYS A 69 14.39 18.84 -10.72
C LYS A 69 15.25 18.95 -9.47
N ASP A 70 14.61 19.20 -8.33
CA ASP A 70 15.23 19.25 -7.01
C ASP A 70 14.36 18.50 -5.99
N GLY A 71 14.66 17.21 -5.79
CA GLY A 71 13.91 16.35 -4.87
C GLY A 71 14.14 16.66 -3.39
N SER A 72 15.09 17.54 -3.04
CA SER A 72 15.31 17.95 -1.65
C SER A 72 14.21 18.91 -1.16
N LYS A 73 13.55 19.61 -2.08
CA LYS A 73 12.41 20.52 -1.81
C LYS A 73 11.08 19.79 -1.61
N VAL A 74 11.03 18.48 -1.89
CA VAL A 74 9.82 17.68 -1.74
C VAL A 74 9.66 17.28 -0.27
N THR A 75 8.73 17.93 0.42
CA THR A 75 8.39 17.71 1.83
C THR A 75 7.28 16.67 1.96
N ASN A 76 6.97 16.25 3.20
CA ASN A 76 5.85 15.36 3.47
C ASN A 76 4.51 15.95 2.99
N ASP A 77 4.31 17.26 3.15
CA ASP A 77 3.12 17.98 2.69
C ASP A 77 2.96 17.88 1.16
N HIS A 78 4.06 17.98 0.41
CA HIS A 78 4.08 17.74 -1.04
C HIS A 78 3.74 16.27 -1.37
N ILE A 79 4.34 15.29 -0.70
CA ILE A 79 4.10 13.86 -0.96
C ILE A 79 2.63 13.49 -0.73
N VAL A 80 2.02 14.00 0.35
CA VAL A 80 0.58 13.77 0.62
C VAL A 80 -0.31 14.49 -0.38
N GLY A 81 0.07 15.70 -0.79
CA GLY A 81 -0.57 16.43 -1.88
C GLY A 81 -0.60 15.64 -3.19
N LEU A 82 0.53 15.05 -3.57
CA LEU A 82 0.65 14.19 -4.75
C LEU A 82 -0.20 12.94 -4.64
N ALA A 83 -0.21 12.26 -3.50
CA ALA A 83 -1.06 11.08 -3.29
C ALA A 83 -2.56 11.41 -3.42
N LYS A 84 -2.99 12.55 -2.87
CA LYS A 84 -4.36 13.06 -2.98
C LYS A 84 -4.73 13.39 -4.43
N ALA A 85 -3.90 14.16 -5.12
CA ALA A 85 -4.13 14.56 -6.51
C ALA A 85 -4.11 13.34 -7.45
N ALA A 86 -3.20 12.38 -7.23
CA ALA A 86 -3.13 11.14 -8.00
C ALA A 86 -4.36 10.25 -7.78
N TRP A 87 -4.89 10.19 -6.56
CA TRP A 87 -6.15 9.50 -6.30
C TRP A 87 -7.32 10.14 -7.07
N ALA A 88 -7.38 11.47 -7.11
CA ALA A 88 -8.39 12.20 -7.87
C ALA A 88 -8.27 11.96 -9.38
N GLU A 89 -7.05 12.03 -9.95
CA GLU A 89 -6.80 11.75 -11.36
C GLU A 89 -7.18 10.30 -11.73
N MET A 90 -6.79 9.32 -10.89
CA MET A 90 -7.22 7.93 -11.01
C MET A 90 -8.76 7.80 -11.01
N TYR A 91 -9.43 8.45 -10.05
CA TYR A 91 -10.89 8.41 -9.96
C TYR A 91 -11.55 8.97 -11.21
N GLN A 92 -11.08 10.11 -11.74
CA GLN A 92 -11.63 10.70 -12.97
C GLN A 92 -11.40 9.81 -14.19
N LEU A 93 -10.19 9.25 -14.35
CA LEU A 93 -9.89 8.27 -15.40
C LEU A 93 -10.82 7.06 -15.31
N HIS A 94 -11.02 6.53 -14.10
CA HIS A 94 -11.90 5.41 -13.86
C HIS A 94 -13.36 5.72 -14.22
N MET A 95 -13.89 6.86 -13.77
CA MET A 95 -15.24 7.29 -14.08
C MET A 95 -15.43 7.45 -15.59
N LYS A 96 -14.45 8.05 -16.29
CA LYS A 96 -14.48 8.19 -17.75
C LYS A 96 -14.51 6.83 -18.45
N GLU A 97 -13.67 5.88 -18.05
CA GLU A 97 -13.67 4.52 -18.62
C GLU A 97 -14.99 3.78 -18.37
N ASN A 98 -15.67 4.05 -17.26
CA ASN A 98 -16.91 3.39 -16.86
C ASN A 98 -18.17 4.24 -17.17
N LYS A 99 -18.08 5.17 -18.13
CA LYS A 99 -19.22 6.01 -18.58
C LYS A 99 -19.92 6.75 -17.42
N ASN A 100 -19.12 7.28 -16.50
CA ASN A 100 -19.54 7.96 -15.28
C ASN A 100 -20.37 7.10 -14.31
N VAL A 101 -20.27 5.77 -14.40
CA VAL A 101 -20.84 4.84 -13.44
C VAL A 101 -19.74 4.37 -12.50
N LEU A 102 -19.95 4.57 -11.20
CA LEU A 102 -19.00 4.13 -10.19
C LEU A 102 -18.99 2.60 -10.10
N ASN A 103 -17.87 1.98 -10.50
CA ASN A 103 -17.67 0.54 -10.40
C ASN A 103 -16.65 0.20 -9.31
N THR A 104 -17.13 0.01 -8.08
CA THR A 104 -16.28 -0.30 -6.92
C THR A 104 -15.57 -1.65 -7.01
N ALA A 105 -15.98 -2.54 -7.93
CA ALA A 105 -15.30 -3.80 -8.16
C ALA A 105 -13.95 -3.62 -8.87
N THR A 106 -13.81 -2.56 -9.67
CA THR A 106 -12.64 -2.29 -10.50
C THR A 106 -11.89 -1.01 -10.11
N LEU A 107 -12.48 -0.14 -9.29
CA LEU A 107 -11.83 1.07 -8.75
C LEU A 107 -10.94 0.74 -7.55
N PRO A 108 -9.62 1.00 -7.63
CA PRO A 108 -8.75 0.97 -6.45
C PRO A 108 -9.22 1.91 -5.34
N GLY A 109 -9.16 1.42 -4.11
CA GLY A 109 -9.57 2.21 -2.93
C GLY A 109 -8.48 3.19 -2.46
N VAL A 110 -7.22 2.91 -2.79
CA VAL A 110 -6.04 3.62 -2.27
C VAL A 110 -5.10 3.99 -3.39
N MET A 111 -4.52 5.18 -3.29
CA MET A 111 -3.35 5.64 -4.05
C MET A 111 -2.17 5.78 -3.08
N THR A 112 -1.02 5.22 -3.42
CA THR A 112 0.20 5.31 -2.61
C THR A 112 1.23 6.18 -3.30
N ALA A 113 1.89 7.05 -2.55
CA ALA A 113 3.06 7.80 -2.98
C ALA A 113 4.29 7.32 -2.21
N MET A 114 5.38 7.03 -2.91
CA MET A 114 6.68 6.67 -2.31
C MET A 114 7.78 7.58 -2.86
N LYS A 115 8.39 8.37 -1.99
CA LYS A 115 9.56 9.18 -2.33
C LYS A 115 10.85 8.37 -2.18
N VAL A 116 11.67 8.38 -3.23
CA VAL A 116 13.03 7.82 -3.23
C VAL A 116 13.96 8.78 -3.96
N GLY A 117 14.90 9.41 -3.25
CA GLY A 117 15.79 10.41 -3.84
C GLY A 117 14.99 11.57 -4.47
N ASN A 118 15.16 11.77 -5.77
CA ASN A 118 14.47 12.80 -6.55
C ASN A 118 13.18 12.33 -7.23
N GLU A 119 12.73 11.11 -6.97
CA GLU A 119 11.52 10.56 -7.57
C GLU A 119 10.42 10.36 -6.53
N VAL A 120 9.16 10.55 -6.97
CA VAL A 120 7.96 10.11 -6.26
C VAL A 120 7.22 9.13 -7.15
N HIS A 121 7.14 7.89 -6.69
CA HIS A 121 6.41 6.80 -7.30
C HIS A 121 4.96 6.83 -6.84
N LEU A 122 4.02 6.87 -7.78
CA LEU A 122 2.59 6.90 -7.53
C LEU A 122 2.00 5.60 -8.06
N ALA A 123 1.43 4.78 -7.19
CA ALA A 123 0.74 3.57 -7.62
C ALA A 123 -0.48 3.29 -6.75
N SER A 124 -1.56 2.87 -7.40
CA SER A 124 -2.77 2.46 -6.71
C SER A 124 -2.67 1.05 -6.14
N SER A 125 -3.53 0.73 -5.16
CA SER A 125 -3.78 -0.66 -4.78
C SER A 125 -4.34 -1.43 -5.98
N MET A 126 -3.99 -2.70 -6.15
CA MET A 126 -4.55 -3.47 -7.26
C MET A 126 -6.03 -3.81 -7.05
N LYS A 127 -6.81 -3.77 -8.14
CA LYS A 127 -8.17 -4.33 -8.19
C LYS A 127 -8.37 -5.29 -9.36
N GLY A 128 -9.48 -6.02 -9.34
CA GLY A 128 -9.79 -7.01 -10.39
C GLY A 128 -9.08 -8.36 -10.21
N GLY A 129 -8.97 -9.11 -11.31
CA GLY A 129 -8.34 -10.43 -11.37
C GLY A 129 -9.03 -11.59 -10.64
N GLY A 130 -8.29 -12.66 -10.38
CA GLY A 130 -8.64 -13.77 -9.51
C GLY A 130 -8.56 -13.42 -8.02
N SER A 131 -8.95 -14.36 -7.16
CA SER A 131 -9.00 -14.14 -5.71
C SER A 131 -7.63 -14.10 -5.02
N ARG A 132 -6.50 -14.31 -5.72
CA ARG A 132 -5.18 -14.52 -5.11
C ARG A 132 -4.08 -13.75 -5.83
N TYR A 133 -3.61 -12.68 -5.21
CA TYR A 133 -2.73 -11.74 -5.87
C TYR A 133 -1.23 -12.06 -5.67
N ILE A 134 -0.65 -12.05 -4.45
CA ILE A 134 0.80 -12.34 -4.29
C ILE A 134 1.15 -13.45 -3.30
N TYR A 135 0.39 -13.71 -2.24
CA TYR A 135 0.86 -14.71 -1.29
C TYR A 135 -0.28 -15.41 -0.58
N VAL A 136 -0.45 -16.70 -0.85
CA VAL A 136 -1.22 -17.56 0.03
C VAL A 136 -0.37 -18.79 0.29
N ALA A 137 0.82 -18.61 0.88
CA ALA A 137 1.44 -19.76 1.50
C ALA A 137 0.46 -20.28 2.54
N ARG A 138 -0.16 -21.43 2.26
CA ARG A 138 -0.97 -22.12 3.24
C ARG A 138 -0.03 -22.47 4.39
N GLU A 139 -0.25 -21.81 5.52
CA GLU A 139 0.45 -22.08 6.79
C GLU A 139 0.26 -23.55 7.23
N GLU A 140 -0.66 -24.29 6.58
CA GLU A 140 -1.02 -25.69 6.83
C GLU A 140 0.01 -26.73 6.37
N ASN A 141 0.86 -26.42 5.38
CA ASN A 141 1.76 -27.42 4.77
C ASN A 141 3.22 -27.34 5.23
N LEU A 142 3.58 -26.34 6.03
CA LEU A 142 4.85 -26.32 6.73
C LEU A 142 4.71 -27.15 8.00
N LYS A 143 4.79 -28.48 7.86
CA LYS A 143 4.90 -29.35 9.05
C LYS A 143 6.12 -28.89 9.84
N PRO A 144 5.99 -28.56 11.15
CA PRO A 144 7.17 -28.45 11.98
C PRO A 144 7.88 -29.80 11.92
N ASP A 145 9.19 -29.78 11.72
CA ASP A 145 10.03 -30.96 11.79
C ASP A 145 9.77 -31.59 13.16
N SER A 146 8.90 -32.61 13.19
CA SER A 146 8.53 -33.32 14.40
C SER A 146 9.75 -34.15 14.75
N GLY A 147 10.72 -33.54 15.41
CA GLY A 147 11.83 -34.22 16.03
C GLY A 147 11.24 -35.38 16.81
N LYS A 148 11.39 -36.57 16.24
CA LYS A 148 10.82 -37.82 16.71
C LYS A 148 11.53 -38.13 18.02
N LYS A 149 11.04 -37.58 19.14
CA LYS A 149 11.37 -38.11 20.45
C LYS A 149 10.68 -39.46 20.54
N THR A 150 11.49 -40.51 20.41
CA THR A 150 11.13 -41.88 20.72
C THR A 150 10.45 -41.92 22.09
N PRO A 151 9.27 -42.55 22.23
CA PRO A 151 8.67 -42.76 23.55
C PRO A 151 9.59 -43.68 24.36
N GLY A 152 10.11 -43.15 25.46
CA GLY A 152 10.85 -43.93 26.44
C GLY A 152 9.93 -44.94 27.12
N THR A 153 10.42 -46.16 27.26
CA THR A 153 9.89 -47.17 28.16
C THR A 153 10.24 -46.82 29.61
N ASP A 154 9.27 -47.03 30.48
CA ASP A 154 9.30 -46.74 31.91
C ASP A 154 10.42 -47.47 32.68
N LYS A 155 11.03 -46.76 33.64
CA LYS A 155 11.42 -47.35 34.94
C LYS A 155 11.56 -46.28 36.03
N LYS A 156 10.71 -46.47 37.05
CA LYS A 156 10.58 -46.00 38.46
C LYS A 156 11.57 -45.01 39.11
N PRO A 157 11.13 -44.36 40.23
CA PRO A 157 11.78 -43.21 40.86
C PRO A 157 12.79 -43.60 41.94
N GLY A 158 13.80 -42.74 42.11
CA GLY A 158 14.73 -42.74 43.23
C GLY A 158 15.20 -41.31 43.51
N SER A 159 15.01 -40.91 44.77
CA SER A 159 15.44 -39.66 45.41
C SER A 159 16.96 -39.47 45.42
N ASP A 160 17.46 -38.25 45.15
CA ASP A 160 18.21 -37.42 46.13
C ASP A 160 18.91 -36.17 45.55
N LYS A 161 18.84 -35.10 46.34
CA LYS A 161 19.76 -33.95 46.58
C LYS A 161 20.50 -33.19 45.44
N LYS A 162 20.12 -31.90 45.35
CA LYS A 162 20.92 -30.65 45.17
C LYS A 162 22.36 -30.71 44.63
N ASN A 163 22.64 -29.95 43.56
CA ASN A 163 23.37 -28.67 43.65
C ASN A 163 23.24 -27.81 42.37
N PRO A 164 23.36 -26.46 42.47
CA PRO A 164 23.20 -25.54 41.34
C PRO A 164 24.56 -25.08 40.78
N GLY A 165 24.74 -25.19 39.47
CA GLY A 165 25.89 -24.61 38.78
C GLY A 165 26.20 -25.36 37.49
N ASP A 166 25.66 -24.89 36.38
CA ASP A 166 26.37 -24.80 35.10
C ASP A 166 25.47 -24.18 34.03
N LYS A 167 25.76 -22.92 33.68
CA LYS A 167 25.27 -22.27 32.47
C LYS A 167 26.00 -22.87 31.27
N LYS A 168 25.36 -23.80 30.56
CA LYS A 168 25.69 -24.12 29.17
C LYS A 168 24.65 -23.51 28.24
N ASN A 169 25.10 -22.57 27.39
CA ASN A 169 24.39 -22.12 26.21
C ASN A 169 24.12 -23.31 25.27
N PRO A 170 22.89 -23.50 24.76
CA PRO A 170 22.67 -24.10 23.45
C PRO A 170 22.59 -22.93 22.45
N GLY A 171 23.54 -22.75 21.53
CA GLY A 171 23.90 -23.78 20.56
C GLY A 171 22.85 -23.74 19.45
N SER A 172 23.04 -22.80 18.54
CA SER A 172 22.31 -22.58 17.30
C SER A 172 22.21 -23.85 16.47
N ASP A 173 20.98 -24.28 16.14
CA ASP A 173 20.65 -25.09 14.96
C ASP A 173 19.13 -25.06 14.73
N LYS A 174 18.59 -23.87 14.45
CA LYS A 174 17.20 -23.76 13.96
C LYS A 174 17.27 -23.86 12.44
N LYS A 175 17.03 -25.05 11.89
CA LYS A 175 16.84 -25.26 10.44
C LYS A 175 15.84 -24.21 9.93
N THR A 176 16.27 -23.41 8.96
CA THR A 176 15.41 -22.49 8.23
C THR A 176 14.23 -23.28 7.65
N PRO A 177 12.97 -22.90 7.91
CA PRO A 177 11.82 -23.54 7.29
C PRO A 177 11.96 -23.48 5.76
N ALA A 178 11.75 -24.62 5.09
CA ALA A 178 11.76 -24.68 3.63
C ALA A 178 10.63 -23.81 3.06
N ASP A 179 10.88 -23.15 1.94
CA ASP A 179 9.86 -22.33 1.28
C ASP A 179 8.66 -23.19 0.84
N PRO A 180 7.43 -22.67 0.93
CA PRO A 180 6.25 -23.37 0.49
C PRO A 180 6.30 -23.65 -1.03
N PRO A 181 5.74 -24.79 -1.50
CA PRO A 181 5.72 -25.15 -2.92
C PRO A 181 5.10 -24.08 -3.82
N ALA A 182 5.55 -24.03 -5.08
CA ALA A 182 5.21 -22.96 -6.02
C ALA A 182 3.69 -22.78 -6.28
N GLU A 183 2.93 -23.84 -6.08
CA GLU A 183 1.47 -23.91 -6.23
C GLU A 183 0.65 -23.12 -5.19
N PHE A 184 1.28 -22.64 -4.12
CA PHE A 184 0.63 -21.81 -3.09
C PHE A 184 0.79 -20.31 -3.33
N TYR A 185 1.54 -19.92 -4.35
CA TYR A 185 1.76 -18.51 -4.66
C TYR A 185 0.55 -17.90 -5.39
N GLY A 186 0.29 -16.63 -5.10
CA GLY A 186 -0.69 -15.84 -5.84
C GLY A 186 -0.25 -15.63 -7.29
N GLU A 187 -1.18 -15.25 -8.16
CA GLU A 187 -0.96 -15.14 -9.61
C GLU A 187 0.18 -14.15 -9.93
N PHE A 188 0.32 -13.08 -9.16
CA PHE A 188 1.29 -12.02 -9.34
C PHE A 188 2.63 -12.25 -8.63
N THR A 189 2.80 -13.36 -7.91
CA THR A 189 4.05 -13.66 -7.19
C THR A 189 5.24 -13.80 -8.13
N SER A 190 5.04 -14.38 -9.31
CA SER A 190 6.12 -14.52 -10.30
C SER A 190 6.66 -13.14 -10.69
N VAL A 191 5.78 -12.14 -10.80
CA VAL A 191 6.19 -10.77 -11.13
C VAL A 191 7.13 -10.22 -10.08
N LEU A 192 6.82 -10.40 -8.79
CA LEU A 192 7.73 -9.96 -7.72
C LEU A 192 9.04 -10.76 -7.69
N LYS A 193 8.98 -12.08 -7.87
CA LYS A 193 10.20 -12.92 -7.90
C LYS A 193 11.17 -12.51 -9.00
N ASP A 194 10.63 -12.19 -10.17
CA ASP A 194 11.44 -11.90 -11.36
C ASP A 194 11.91 -10.45 -11.40
N ASN A 195 11.16 -9.52 -10.80
CA ASN A 195 11.40 -8.08 -10.97
C ASN A 195 11.71 -7.32 -9.67
N ALA A 196 11.37 -7.86 -8.49
CA ALA A 196 11.46 -7.16 -7.21
C ALA A 196 11.82 -8.11 -6.05
N LYS A 197 12.97 -8.77 -6.17
CA LYS A 197 13.42 -9.81 -5.21
C LYS A 197 13.46 -9.32 -3.76
N ASP A 198 13.92 -8.11 -3.52
CA ASP A 198 14.00 -7.50 -2.19
C ASP A 198 12.61 -7.25 -1.57
N VAL A 199 11.61 -6.92 -2.40
CA VAL A 199 10.19 -6.85 -1.97
C VAL A 199 9.68 -8.24 -1.58
N MET A 200 9.99 -9.26 -2.38
CA MET A 200 9.61 -10.64 -2.09
C MET A 200 10.26 -11.15 -0.80
N GLU A 201 11.55 -10.87 -0.58
CA GLU A 201 12.27 -11.22 0.64
C GLU A 201 11.67 -10.53 1.87
N ALA A 202 11.34 -9.25 1.78
CA ALA A 202 10.69 -8.53 2.88
C ALA A 202 9.33 -9.15 3.26
N LEU A 203 8.53 -9.54 2.25
CA LEU A 203 7.26 -10.24 2.46
C LEU A 203 7.46 -11.62 3.11
N ILE A 204 8.50 -12.36 2.72
CA ILE A 204 8.85 -13.67 3.29
C ILE A 204 9.32 -13.51 4.75
N ASP A 205 10.20 -12.56 5.03
CA ASP A 205 10.78 -12.39 6.36
C ASP A 205 9.73 -11.99 7.39
N VAL A 206 8.82 -11.09 7.02
CA VAL A 206 7.69 -10.71 7.87
C VAL A 206 6.69 -11.86 8.02
N SER A 207 6.42 -12.61 6.94
CA SER A 207 5.61 -13.83 7.03
C SER A 207 6.17 -14.81 8.06
N LYS A 208 7.49 -15.05 8.06
CA LYS A 208 8.15 -15.94 9.04
C LYS A 208 8.01 -15.45 10.49
N GLN A 209 8.09 -14.13 10.72
CA GLN A 209 7.87 -13.56 12.06
C GLN A 209 6.44 -13.78 12.55
N SER A 210 5.47 -13.67 11.64
CA SER A 210 4.03 -13.84 11.95
C SER A 210 3.64 -15.26 12.39
N GLN A 211 4.42 -16.28 12.02
CA GLN A 211 4.14 -17.70 12.29
C GLN A 211 4.17 -18.08 13.78
N GLY A 212 4.65 -17.20 14.66
CA GLY A 212 4.68 -17.41 16.12
C GLY A 212 3.40 -16.98 16.86
N HIS A 213 2.46 -16.32 16.20
CA HIS A 213 1.28 -15.73 16.85
C HIS A 213 0.13 -16.74 16.99
N LYS A 214 -0.54 -16.72 18.16
CA LYS A 214 -1.46 -17.77 18.64
C LYS A 214 -2.64 -18.11 17.72
N ASN A 215 -3.01 -17.24 16.78
CA ASN A 215 -4.15 -17.42 15.88
C ASN A 215 -3.79 -17.61 14.39
N GLY A 216 -2.50 -17.65 14.00
CA GLY A 216 -2.08 -17.91 12.61
C GLY A 216 -2.60 -19.26 12.08
N LYS A 217 -2.61 -20.29 12.94
CA LYS A 217 -3.06 -21.64 12.61
C LYS A 217 -4.53 -21.76 12.19
N THR A 218 -5.41 -20.88 12.65
CA THR A 218 -6.86 -21.05 12.47
C THR A 218 -7.40 -20.24 11.29
N ALA A 219 -6.78 -19.09 10.98
CA ALA A 219 -7.23 -18.18 9.92
C ALA A 219 -6.94 -18.69 8.49
N ALA A 220 -5.89 -19.51 8.30
CA ALA A 220 -5.52 -20.05 6.98
C ALA A 220 -6.50 -21.14 6.48
N VAL A 221 -7.11 -21.90 7.41
CA VAL A 221 -7.89 -23.11 7.12
C VAL A 221 -9.30 -22.81 6.58
N GLU A 222 -9.95 -21.72 7.03
CA GLU A 222 -11.35 -21.44 6.69
C GLU A 222 -11.55 -20.88 5.27
N GLN A 223 -10.52 -20.31 4.63
CA GLN A 223 -10.62 -19.77 3.27
C GLN A 223 -10.48 -20.86 2.18
N ALA A 224 -10.04 -22.07 2.52
CA ALA A 224 -9.81 -23.15 1.56
C ALA A 224 -11.11 -23.72 0.96
N ALA A 225 -12.28 -23.43 1.53
CA ALA A 225 -13.54 -24.08 1.19
C ALA A 225 -14.48 -23.32 0.23
N THR A 226 -14.24 -22.03 -0.09
CA THR A 226 -15.18 -21.28 -0.95
C THR A 226 -14.48 -20.37 -1.95
N GLY A 227 -14.18 -20.91 -3.14
CA GLY A 227 -13.97 -20.11 -4.33
C GLY A 227 -15.31 -19.52 -4.79
N SER A 228 -15.65 -18.31 -4.33
CA SER A 228 -16.85 -17.60 -4.79
C SER A 228 -16.47 -16.34 -5.57
N GLY A 229 -16.76 -16.37 -6.87
CA GLY A 229 -16.45 -15.33 -7.85
C GLY A 229 -17.38 -14.11 -7.83
N LYS A 230 -17.83 -13.65 -6.66
CA LYS A 230 -18.55 -12.37 -6.53
C LYS A 230 -18.04 -11.64 -5.30
N GLY A 231 -17.51 -10.44 -5.51
CA GLY A 231 -17.06 -9.55 -4.45
C GLY A 231 -18.19 -9.22 -3.49
N GLN A 232 -18.21 -9.90 -2.35
CA GLN A 232 -18.62 -9.40 -1.05
C GLN A 232 -18.36 -10.52 -0.04
N GLY A 233 -17.50 -10.25 0.92
CA GLY A 233 -17.16 -11.20 1.96
C GLY A 233 -18.38 -11.62 2.80
N SER A 234 -18.28 -12.84 3.32
CA SER A 234 -18.86 -13.28 4.59
C SER A 234 -20.39 -13.32 4.69
N LYS A 235 -21.03 -14.24 3.94
CA LYS A 235 -22.26 -14.93 4.40
C LYS A 235 -22.30 -16.32 3.77
N ASN A 236 -21.63 -17.30 4.39
CA ASN A 236 -22.01 -18.73 4.39
C ASN A 236 -20.85 -19.61 4.91
N THR A 237 -20.72 -19.73 6.23
CA THR A 237 -20.12 -20.90 6.86
C THR A 237 -21.11 -21.45 7.89
N LYS A 238 -21.62 -22.65 7.62
CA LYS A 238 -22.35 -23.46 8.59
C LYS A 238 -21.32 -23.98 9.61
N GLY A 239 -21.28 -23.40 10.81
CA GLY A 239 -20.69 -24.06 11.99
C GLY A 239 -19.46 -23.40 12.64
N GLY A 240 -18.84 -22.39 12.04
CA GLY A 240 -17.78 -21.58 12.67
C GLY A 240 -18.25 -20.14 12.85
N LYS A 241 -17.94 -19.49 13.99
CA LYS A 241 -18.10 -18.04 14.08
C LYS A 241 -17.20 -17.43 13.00
N PRO A 242 -17.73 -16.69 12.01
CA PRO A 242 -16.89 -16.05 11.03
C PRO A 242 -15.89 -15.13 11.75
N PRO A 243 -14.67 -14.96 11.21
CA PRO A 243 -13.73 -13.98 11.74
C PRO A 243 -14.43 -12.64 11.86
N SER A 244 -14.22 -11.96 12.99
CA SER A 244 -14.92 -10.71 13.33
C SER A 244 -14.64 -9.57 12.34
N ASP A 245 -13.59 -9.70 11.51
CA ASP A 245 -13.30 -8.79 10.42
C ASP A 245 -12.72 -9.54 9.18
N PRO A 246 -13.55 -9.84 8.15
CA PRO A 246 -13.10 -10.50 6.92
C PRO A 246 -12.15 -9.63 6.09
N THR A 247 -12.12 -8.31 6.33
CA THR A 247 -11.29 -7.34 5.59
C THR A 247 -9.81 -7.49 5.96
N VAL A 248 -9.53 -7.80 7.24
CA VAL A 248 -8.17 -8.03 7.76
C VAL A 248 -7.55 -9.27 7.11
N ILE A 249 -8.32 -10.36 6.97
CA ILE A 249 -7.83 -11.60 6.33
C ILE A 249 -7.56 -11.40 4.83
N GLN A 250 -8.42 -10.65 4.14
CA GLN A 250 -8.23 -10.36 2.72
C GLN A 250 -7.01 -9.45 2.46
N HIS A 251 -6.77 -8.46 3.34
CA HIS A 251 -5.59 -7.61 3.27
C HIS A 251 -4.31 -8.37 3.60
N ARG A 252 -4.38 -9.28 4.57
CA ARG A 252 -3.34 -10.26 4.90
C ARG A 252 -2.97 -10.97 3.57
N THR A 253 -3.86 -11.77 3.00
CA THR A 253 -3.51 -12.76 1.94
C THR A 253 -3.34 -12.23 0.53
N ASN A 254 -3.87 -11.06 0.20
CA ASN A 254 -3.87 -10.66 -1.20
C ASN A 254 -2.59 -9.88 -1.57
N ALA A 255 -2.02 -9.09 -0.66
CA ALA A 255 -0.83 -8.27 -0.94
C ALA A 255 -0.95 -7.41 -2.22
N GLY A 256 -2.17 -7.03 -2.61
CA GLY A 256 -2.43 -6.02 -3.65
C GLY A 256 -2.38 -4.58 -3.11
N CYS A 257 -1.61 -4.35 -2.04
CA CYS A 257 -1.53 -3.05 -1.38
C CYS A 257 -0.69 -2.09 -2.23
N GLY A 258 -0.98 -0.79 -2.15
CA GLY A 258 -0.29 0.20 -2.97
C GLY A 258 1.22 0.28 -2.68
N GLU A 259 1.66 -0.06 -1.47
CA GLU A 259 3.07 -0.14 -1.07
C GLU A 259 3.85 -1.20 -1.88
N VAL A 260 3.20 -2.34 -2.15
CA VAL A 260 3.76 -3.38 -3.03
C VAL A 260 3.91 -2.83 -4.45
N MET A 261 2.91 -2.08 -4.90
CA MET A 261 2.85 -1.58 -6.27
C MET A 261 3.87 -0.49 -6.54
N VAL A 262 4.01 0.50 -5.65
CA VAL A 262 5.07 1.52 -5.77
C VAL A 262 6.46 0.90 -5.64
N SER A 263 6.62 -0.14 -4.82
CA SER A 263 7.90 -0.84 -4.69
C SER A 263 8.27 -1.60 -5.97
N LEU A 264 7.30 -2.30 -6.57
CA LEU A 264 7.50 -2.97 -7.85
C LEU A 264 7.75 -1.95 -8.98
N GLU A 265 6.98 -0.85 -9.02
CA GLU A 265 7.18 0.24 -9.98
C GLU A 265 8.61 0.77 -9.94
N TYR A 266 9.12 1.05 -8.73
CA TYR A 266 10.50 1.47 -8.52
C TYR A 266 11.49 0.43 -9.05
N ARG A 267 11.31 -0.87 -8.75
CA ARG A 267 12.23 -1.92 -9.20
C ARG A 267 12.19 -2.12 -10.72
N LEU A 268 11.05 -1.91 -11.36
CA LEU A 268 10.92 -1.93 -12.82
C LEU A 268 11.67 -0.74 -13.47
N ALA A 269 11.63 0.43 -12.86
CA ALA A 269 12.36 1.62 -13.31
C ALA A 269 13.87 1.54 -13.01
N HIS A 270 14.26 0.91 -11.90
CA HIS A 270 15.62 0.88 -11.37
C HIS A 270 16.10 -0.56 -11.13
N LYS A 271 16.27 -1.34 -12.20
CA LYS A 271 16.50 -2.80 -12.13
C LYS A 271 17.67 -3.24 -11.23
N GLN A 272 18.72 -2.43 -11.10
CA GLN A 272 19.90 -2.76 -10.29
C GLN A 272 19.84 -2.27 -8.84
N ASP A 273 18.88 -1.41 -8.48
CA ASP A 273 18.77 -0.85 -7.13
C ASP A 273 17.95 -1.74 -6.20
N THR A 274 18.08 -1.54 -4.90
CA THR A 274 17.18 -2.15 -3.90
C THR A 274 16.53 -1.07 -3.05
N LEU A 275 15.32 -1.35 -2.60
CA LEU A 275 14.59 -0.51 -1.63
C LEU A 275 14.93 -0.94 -0.20
N ARG A 276 15.17 -2.24 0.00
CA ARG A 276 15.49 -2.79 1.31
C ARG A 276 16.80 -2.20 1.83
N LYS A 277 16.77 -1.62 3.04
CA LYS A 277 17.94 -0.98 3.69
C LYS A 277 18.52 0.22 2.91
N LYS A 278 17.76 0.79 1.95
CA LYS A 278 18.20 1.98 1.22
C LYS A 278 18.38 3.17 2.17
N THR A 279 19.42 3.96 1.93
CA THR A 279 19.70 5.19 2.68
C THR A 279 19.84 6.37 1.70
N PRO A 280 19.10 7.48 1.88
CA PRO A 280 18.02 7.67 2.87
C PRO A 280 16.88 6.68 2.66
N LYS A 281 16.11 6.42 3.72
CA LYS A 281 14.96 5.52 3.66
C LYS A 281 13.91 6.06 2.70
N PRO A 282 13.26 5.20 1.91
CA PRO A 282 12.05 5.59 1.19
C PRO A 282 10.99 6.09 2.17
N THR A 283 10.29 7.15 1.78
CA THR A 283 9.18 7.73 2.55
C THR A 283 7.87 7.46 1.83
N ILE A 284 6.86 6.95 2.53
CA ILE A 284 5.59 6.54 1.93
C ILE A 284 4.37 7.19 2.59
N VAL A 285 3.31 7.32 1.81
CA VAL A 285 1.95 7.60 2.29
C VAL A 285 0.92 6.92 1.42
N ALA A 286 -0.16 6.45 2.03
CA ALA A 286 -1.35 5.97 1.35
C ALA A 286 -2.48 6.99 1.51
N TRP A 287 -3.22 7.26 0.44
CA TRP A 287 -4.38 8.14 0.42
C TRP A 287 -5.60 7.37 -0.08
N GLY A 288 -6.73 7.49 0.63
CA GLY A 288 -7.99 6.87 0.21
C GLY A 288 -9.09 7.91 0.15
N GLY A 289 -9.79 7.98 -1.00
CA GLY A 289 -10.88 8.93 -1.22
C GLY A 289 -12.29 8.35 -1.14
N LEU A 290 -12.44 7.06 -0.84
CA LEU A 290 -13.75 6.42 -0.62
C LEU A 290 -13.98 6.09 0.85
N ASN A 291 -15.22 6.28 1.31
CA ASN A 291 -15.75 5.71 2.54
C ASN A 291 -17.05 4.95 2.22
N ASP A 292 -17.12 3.66 2.52
CA ASP A 292 -18.25 2.78 2.18
C ASP A 292 -18.72 2.89 0.72
N GLY A 293 -17.75 2.97 -0.22
CA GLY A 293 -18.02 3.09 -1.64
C GLY A 293 -18.52 4.47 -2.10
N LYS A 294 -18.53 5.48 -1.22
CA LYS A 294 -18.87 6.87 -1.55
C LYS A 294 -17.64 7.76 -1.48
N VAL A 295 -17.55 8.75 -2.36
CA VAL A 295 -16.48 9.75 -2.34
C VAL A 295 -16.57 10.56 -1.04
N MET A 296 -15.44 10.73 -0.37
CA MET A 296 -15.34 11.53 0.85
C MET A 296 -15.44 13.03 0.53
N ALA A 297 -16.15 13.80 1.36
CA ALA A 297 -16.42 15.23 1.11
C ALA A 297 -15.16 16.10 0.99
N ASN A 298 -14.07 15.71 1.65
CA ASN A 298 -12.78 16.40 1.64
C ASN A 298 -11.79 15.85 0.58
N GLY A 299 -12.26 14.95 -0.31
CA GLY A 299 -11.41 14.27 -1.30
C GLY A 299 -10.57 13.12 -0.74
N GLY A 300 -10.75 12.77 0.54
CA GLY A 300 -10.12 11.61 1.17
C GLY A 300 -9.32 11.92 2.42
N GLU A 301 -8.55 10.92 2.85
CA GLU A 301 -7.67 11.02 4.00
C GLU A 301 -6.43 10.15 3.84
N ILE A 302 -5.39 10.46 4.62
CA ILE A 302 -4.26 9.55 4.81
C ILE A 302 -4.79 8.25 5.40
N ARG A 303 -4.55 7.15 4.69
CA ARG A 303 -4.82 5.81 5.19
C ARG A 303 -3.57 5.32 5.90
N ARG A 304 -3.72 4.85 7.13
CA ARG A 304 -2.64 4.15 7.80
C ARG A 304 -2.32 2.89 7.00
N PRO A 305 -1.03 2.52 6.87
CA PRO A 305 -0.66 1.21 6.40
C PRO A 305 -1.45 0.16 7.20
N CYS A 306 -2.15 -0.73 6.50
CA CYS A 306 -2.95 -1.81 7.11
C CYS A 306 -4.20 -1.38 7.92
N GLY A 307 -4.73 -0.18 7.74
CA GLY A 307 -6.06 0.16 8.27
C GLY A 307 -6.17 0.11 9.79
N GLN A 308 -5.08 0.41 10.52
CA GLN A 308 -5.10 0.48 11.98
C GLN A 308 -6.24 1.38 12.47
N THR A 309 -7.28 0.76 13.04
CA THR A 309 -8.21 1.48 13.91
C THR A 309 -7.64 1.44 15.32
N PRO A 310 -7.33 2.59 15.95
CA PRO A 310 -6.65 2.65 17.26
C PRO A 310 -7.35 1.91 18.42
N LYS A 311 -8.57 1.42 18.21
CA LYS A 311 -9.44 0.84 19.24
C LYS A 311 -9.68 -0.67 19.08
N LYS A 312 -9.16 -1.30 18.02
CA LYS A 312 -9.37 -2.73 17.71
C LYS A 312 -8.10 -3.39 17.18
N GLN A 313 -6.94 -2.94 17.66
CA GLN A 313 -5.68 -3.62 17.40
C GLN A 313 -5.64 -4.84 18.32
N ASP A 314 -6.17 -5.97 17.86
CA ASP A 314 -5.75 -7.26 18.39
C ASP A 314 -4.39 -7.60 17.78
N ASP A 315 -3.64 -8.50 18.43
CA ASP A 315 -2.36 -9.04 17.94
C ASP A 315 -2.48 -9.67 16.53
N ASP A 316 -3.70 -9.83 16.00
CA ASP A 316 -4.04 -10.42 14.71
C ASP A 316 -4.40 -9.39 13.63
N SER A 317 -4.52 -8.12 13.99
CA SER A 317 -4.79 -7.04 13.07
C SER A 317 -3.58 -6.83 12.14
N CYS A 318 -3.86 -6.42 10.90
CA CYS A 318 -2.89 -6.20 9.82
C CYS A 318 -1.68 -5.33 10.25
N GLY A 319 -1.80 -4.59 11.36
CA GLY A 319 -0.82 -3.65 11.90
C GLY A 319 0.48 -4.25 12.48
N GLU A 320 0.54 -5.53 12.84
CA GLU A 320 1.75 -6.07 13.50
C GLU A 320 2.43 -7.21 12.75
N ASN A 321 1.68 -8.00 11.98
CA ASN A 321 2.20 -9.32 11.60
C ASN A 321 2.30 -9.60 10.10
N TRP A 322 1.60 -8.90 9.20
CA TRP A 322 1.80 -9.20 7.78
C TRP A 322 1.33 -8.12 6.78
N GLY A 323 1.89 -8.16 5.57
CA GLY A 323 1.61 -7.21 4.48
C GLY A 323 2.29 -5.87 4.70
N CYS A 324 1.71 -4.97 5.49
CA CYS A 324 2.28 -3.63 5.69
C CYS A 324 3.55 -3.63 6.54
N ALA A 325 3.69 -4.56 7.49
CA ALA A 325 4.93 -4.73 8.24
C ALA A 325 6.12 -5.11 7.32
N ALA A 326 5.86 -5.70 6.14
CA ALA A 326 6.90 -5.94 5.14
C ALA A 326 7.45 -4.64 4.55
N PHE A 327 6.71 -3.54 4.61
CA PHE A 327 7.15 -2.24 4.08
C PHE A 327 7.57 -1.29 5.19
N THR A 328 6.81 -1.23 6.28
CA THR A 328 7.01 -0.25 7.36
C THR A 328 7.74 -0.82 8.57
N GLY A 329 7.75 -2.15 8.71
CA GLY A 329 8.35 -2.84 9.83
C GLY A 329 9.88 -2.96 9.71
N PRO A 330 10.60 -3.08 10.84
CA PRO A 330 12.06 -3.16 10.87
C PRO A 330 12.62 -4.43 10.20
N ALA A 331 11.84 -5.51 10.16
CA ALA A 331 12.22 -6.75 9.49
C ALA A 331 12.04 -6.71 7.97
N GLY A 332 11.14 -5.84 7.49
CA GLY A 332 10.81 -5.67 6.09
C GLY A 332 11.73 -4.66 5.40
N MET A 333 11.11 -3.69 4.72
CA MET A 333 11.79 -2.60 4.02
C MET A 333 12.11 -1.41 4.92
N ALA A 334 11.41 -1.27 6.06
CA ALA A 334 11.57 -0.21 7.04
C ALA A 334 11.43 1.22 6.46
N PHE A 335 10.46 1.42 5.56
CA PHE A 335 10.10 2.73 5.01
C PHE A 335 9.61 3.68 6.10
N ASP A 336 9.90 4.96 5.93
CA ASP A 336 9.36 6.02 6.77
C ASP A 336 7.90 6.30 6.35
N VAL A 337 6.98 6.34 7.30
CA VAL A 337 5.54 6.50 7.03
C VAL A 337 5.08 7.90 7.42
N ILE A 338 4.43 8.59 6.48
CA ILE A 338 3.77 9.86 6.76
C ILE A 338 2.40 9.56 7.39
N SER A 339 2.29 9.70 8.70
CA SER A 339 1.03 9.51 9.43
C SER A 339 0.13 10.76 9.44
N SER A 340 0.71 11.94 9.21
CA SER A 340 0.03 13.23 9.23
C SER A 340 0.83 14.26 8.45
N ALA A 341 0.16 15.03 7.60
CA ALA A 341 0.71 16.15 6.84
C ALA A 341 -0.44 17.05 6.39
N LYS A 342 -0.13 18.28 5.98
CA LYS A 342 -1.09 19.18 5.31
C LYS A 342 -0.89 19.04 3.81
N PRO A 343 -1.82 18.41 3.06
CA PRO A 343 -1.62 18.21 1.63
C PRO A 343 -1.46 19.56 0.91
N ILE A 344 -0.36 19.74 0.17
CA ILE A 344 -0.15 20.88 -0.72
C ILE A 344 -0.53 20.46 -2.14
N ASP A 345 -1.44 21.18 -2.78
CA ASP A 345 -1.88 20.85 -4.13
C ASP A 345 -0.73 21.04 -5.14
N PRO A 346 -0.50 20.09 -6.08
CA PRO A 346 0.53 20.23 -7.11
C PRO A 346 0.38 21.47 -8.00
N SER A 347 -0.81 22.07 -8.06
CA SER A 347 -1.08 23.33 -8.76
C SER A 347 -0.74 24.59 -7.95
N THR A 348 -0.33 24.45 -6.68
CA THR A 348 0.02 25.58 -5.81
C THR A 348 1.27 26.31 -6.33
N GLU A 349 1.25 27.64 -6.31
CA GLU A 349 2.42 28.46 -6.65
C GLU A 349 3.64 28.06 -5.80
N GLY A 350 4.77 27.79 -6.46
CA GLY A 350 6.00 27.33 -5.80
C GLY A 350 6.08 25.82 -5.54
N PHE A 351 5.12 25.02 -6.01
CA PHE A 351 5.24 23.57 -5.96
C PHE A 351 6.50 23.10 -6.72
N PRO A 352 7.31 22.16 -6.19
CA PRO A 352 8.53 21.72 -6.84
C PRO A 352 8.30 21.20 -8.26
N GLU A 353 9.05 21.69 -9.23
CA GLU A 353 8.90 21.28 -10.63
C GLU A 353 9.27 19.81 -10.85
N PHE A 354 8.45 19.11 -11.63
CA PHE A 354 8.66 17.70 -11.99
C PHE A 354 8.30 17.39 -13.43
N THR A 355 8.84 16.29 -13.93
CA THR A 355 8.36 15.58 -15.13
C THR A 355 7.74 14.25 -14.71
N HIS A 356 7.00 13.60 -15.60
CA HIS A 356 6.43 12.27 -15.33
C HIS A 356 6.76 11.25 -16.42
N LYS A 357 6.83 9.97 -16.03
CA LYS A 357 6.98 8.81 -16.91
C LYS A 357 6.17 7.64 -16.33
N ASN A 358 6.00 6.57 -17.11
CA ASN A 358 5.36 5.34 -16.62
C ASN A 358 6.23 4.13 -16.99
N VAL A 359 6.07 3.05 -16.22
CA VAL A 359 6.63 1.72 -16.55
C VAL A 359 5.49 0.73 -16.74
N ASN A 360 5.71 -0.27 -17.60
CA ASN A 360 4.70 -1.30 -17.83
C ASN A 360 4.86 -2.42 -16.80
N PHE A 361 3.78 -2.77 -16.10
CA PHE A 361 3.75 -3.91 -15.20
C PHE A 361 3.81 -5.22 -16.00
N PRO A 362 4.71 -6.16 -15.65
CA PRO A 362 4.79 -7.44 -16.32
C PRO A 362 3.52 -8.27 -16.15
N LYS A 363 3.23 -9.11 -17.14
CA LYS A 363 2.18 -10.12 -17.02
C LYS A 363 2.63 -11.22 -16.05
N PRO A 364 1.74 -11.73 -15.19
CA PRO A 364 2.05 -12.89 -14.36
C PRO A 364 2.35 -14.12 -15.21
N ALA A 365 3.23 -15.00 -14.70
CA ALA A 365 3.52 -16.27 -15.33
C ALA A 365 2.32 -17.23 -15.15
N LYS A 366 2.18 -18.17 -16.08
CA LYS A 366 1.18 -19.23 -15.96
C LYS A 366 1.60 -20.20 -14.86
N LEU A 367 0.75 -20.41 -13.88
CA LEU A 367 0.96 -21.37 -12.82
C LEU A 367 0.93 -22.80 -13.41
N PRO A 368 1.77 -23.71 -12.90
CA PRO A 368 1.71 -25.12 -13.30
C PRO A 368 0.32 -25.67 -13.00
N LYS A 369 -0.25 -26.42 -13.95
CA LYS A 369 -1.52 -27.12 -13.71
C LYS A 369 -1.32 -28.11 -12.57
N LYS A 370 -2.23 -28.09 -11.60
CA LYS A 370 -2.28 -29.11 -10.55
C LYS A 370 -2.48 -30.47 -11.25
N GLN A 371 -1.50 -31.36 -11.14
CA GLN A 371 -1.58 -32.72 -11.67
C GLN A 371 -2.58 -33.54 -10.88
#